data_AF-A0A933G2W3-F1
#
_entry.id   AF-A0A933G2W3-F1
#
_cell.length_a   1.000
_cell.length_b   1.000
_cell.length_c   1.000
_cell.angle_alpha   90.00
_cell.angle_beta   90.00
_cell.angle_gamma   90.00
#
_symmetry.space_group_name_H-M   'P 1'
#
loop_
_entity.id
_entity.type
_entity.pdbx_description
1 polymer ?
#
loop_
_entity_poly.entity_id
_entity_poly.type
_entity_poly.pdbx_seq_one_letter_code
_entity_poly.pdbx_strand_id
1 'polypeptide(L)'
;VAALVAWWRTGNGALMTALMWLMVFMSLWAALQIPATVVRAVGGISREVAVDWVSPFVAGASFAMTGFTCIAGRLAHHWRVAAWPDRLDNLLRPPPPWPGFGYSAGIVAAMVMVLGSMLIVSPLTPAAAFMSGGAMLALAARRWHEDYADAGLGLITLGVLAVLMVNTPEISASRAEYFGAVFSRAVLGLAVMTAFWHWLAEVWHQQLDAGRAWTTAGRLIRPCRRVSFLLATIGVLVAIHLAFWPKLSFVYVQDDSVRRCLWGLLAEGTLVVSLTWVAVRTGKATLAWLASFAAVSTVAFVVVRLTGTALYVGFLRYWPLLLAGAAAALLVAAHLCGRRRRWTPFVEPAYVGGALLAPVAAIAGATLVGSRSMPPWVVPATFGILAAVYLLAAALTGPRRFIVLTLVCAAAAVWTWRRG
;
A
#
# COMPACT_ATOMS: atom_id res chain seq x y z
N VAL A 1 4.92 -40.36 -12.31
CA VAL A 1 4.55 -41.12 -13.53
C VAL A 1 3.32 -41.98 -13.33
N ALA A 2 3.29 -42.91 -12.36
CA ALA A 2 2.14 -43.80 -12.12
C ALA A 2 0.79 -43.07 -11.99
N ALA A 3 0.70 -41.99 -11.20
CA ALA A 3 -0.53 -41.21 -11.06
C ALA A 3 -0.96 -40.44 -12.33
N LEU A 4 -0.01 -40.03 -13.18
CA LEU A 4 -0.32 -39.44 -14.50
C LEU A 4 -0.90 -40.50 -15.44
N VAL A 5 -0.33 -41.70 -15.45
CA VAL A 5 -0.85 -42.85 -16.23
C VAL A 5 -2.24 -43.26 -15.72
N ALA A 6 -2.43 -43.30 -14.41
CA ALA A 6 -3.73 -43.60 -13.79
C ALA A 6 -4.77 -42.54 -14.16
N TRP A 7 -4.41 -41.25 -14.14
CA TRP A 7 -5.30 -40.18 -14.60
C TRP A 7 -5.65 -40.33 -16.08
N TRP A 8 -4.66 -40.61 -16.94
CA TRP A 8 -4.89 -40.78 -18.37
C TRP A 8 -5.84 -41.94 -18.68
N ARG A 9 -5.83 -43.01 -17.86
CA ARG A 9 -6.75 -44.15 -17.98
C ARG A 9 -8.13 -43.91 -17.39
N THR A 10 -8.22 -43.25 -16.23
CA THR A 10 -9.47 -43.14 -15.45
C THR A 10 -10.23 -41.84 -15.68
N GLY A 11 -9.57 -40.79 -16.18
CA GLY A 11 -10.12 -39.44 -16.25
C GLY A 11 -10.39 -38.78 -14.89
N ASN A 12 -9.97 -39.40 -13.77
CA ASN A 12 -10.31 -38.91 -12.43
C ASN A 12 -9.52 -37.64 -12.07
N GLY A 13 -10.17 -36.47 -12.15
CA GLY A 13 -9.57 -35.18 -11.85
C GLY A 13 -8.98 -35.04 -10.43
N ALA A 14 -9.42 -35.84 -9.45
CA ALA A 14 -8.87 -35.80 -8.09
C ALA A 14 -7.38 -36.19 -8.06
N LEU A 15 -6.95 -37.06 -8.98
CA LEU A 15 -5.54 -37.43 -9.13
C LEU A 15 -4.65 -36.24 -9.54
N MET A 16 -5.18 -35.32 -10.35
CA MET A 16 -4.45 -34.10 -10.73
C MET A 16 -4.27 -33.17 -9.53
N THR A 17 -5.31 -32.99 -8.71
CA THR A 17 -5.21 -32.21 -7.45
C THR A 17 -4.22 -32.84 -6.48
N ALA A 18 -4.23 -34.16 -6.31
CA ALA A 18 -3.28 -34.88 -5.47
C ALA A 18 -1.83 -34.75 -5.97
N LEU A 19 -1.62 -34.83 -7.28
CA LEU A 19 -0.32 -34.62 -7.91
C LEU A 19 0.20 -33.19 -7.72
N MET A 20 -0.68 -32.18 -7.78
CA MET A 20 -0.30 -30.80 -7.49
C MET A 20 0.22 -30.67 -6.05
N TRP A 21 -0.49 -31.21 -5.07
CA TRP A 21 -0.06 -31.20 -3.68
C TRP A 21 1.23 -31.98 -3.46
N LEU A 22 1.40 -33.13 -4.12
CA LEU A 22 2.65 -33.89 -4.07
C LEU A 22 3.83 -33.02 -4.55
N MET A 23 3.67 -32.27 -5.64
CA MET A 23 4.70 -31.35 -6.13
C MET A 23 4.97 -30.20 -5.15
N VAL A 24 3.93 -29.66 -4.51
CA VAL A 24 4.08 -28.62 -3.47
C VAL A 24 4.84 -29.18 -2.25
N PHE A 25 4.48 -30.38 -1.76
CA PHE A 25 5.18 -31.02 -0.64
C PHE A 25 6.61 -31.43 -1.00
N MET A 26 6.86 -31.87 -2.23
CA MET A 26 8.23 -32.12 -2.71
C MET A 26 9.06 -30.83 -2.72
N SER A 27 8.48 -29.69 -3.12
CA SER A 27 9.18 -28.41 -3.05
C SER A 27 9.45 -27.96 -1.62
N LEU A 28 8.52 -28.22 -0.68
CA LEU A 28 8.73 -27.95 0.74
C LEU A 28 9.82 -28.83 1.32
N TRP A 29 9.77 -30.13 1.03
CA TRP A 29 10.77 -31.10 1.47
C TRP A 29 12.17 -30.72 0.97
N ALA A 30 12.32 -30.38 -0.31
CA ALA A 30 13.58 -29.94 -0.89
C ALA A 30 14.10 -28.65 -0.23
N ALA A 31 13.21 -27.69 0.04
CA ALA A 31 13.55 -26.46 0.72
C ALA A 31 14.02 -26.70 2.18
N LEU A 32 13.39 -27.64 2.89
CA LEU A 32 13.79 -28.01 4.26
C LEU A 32 15.15 -28.70 4.34
N GLN A 33 15.69 -29.21 3.22
CA GLN A 33 17.07 -29.72 3.17
C GLN A 33 18.13 -28.60 3.16
N ILE A 34 17.72 -27.35 2.93
CA ILE A 34 18.64 -26.20 2.98
C ILE A 34 18.83 -25.82 4.46
N PRO A 35 20.07 -25.77 4.97
CA PRO A 35 20.31 -25.45 6.37
C PRO A 35 19.77 -24.06 6.71
N ALA A 36 19.06 -23.93 7.83
CA ALA A 36 18.43 -22.67 8.23
C ALA A 36 19.45 -21.55 8.50
N THR A 37 20.64 -21.92 8.96
CA THR A 37 21.75 -20.99 9.21
C THR A 37 23.04 -21.52 8.59
N VAL A 38 23.85 -20.59 8.09
CA VAL A 38 25.22 -20.89 7.65
C VAL A 38 26.15 -19.91 8.37
N VAL A 39 27.25 -20.42 8.89
CA VAL A 39 28.28 -19.60 9.52
C VAL A 39 29.10 -18.92 8.41
N ARG A 40 29.03 -17.59 8.34
CA ARG A 40 29.90 -16.78 7.47
C ARG A 40 30.91 -16.03 8.32
N ALA A 41 32.19 -16.15 7.96
CA ALA A 41 33.23 -15.32 8.54
C ALA A 41 33.30 -13.99 7.78
N VAL A 42 32.96 -12.88 8.42
CA VAL A 42 33.07 -11.53 7.84
C VAL A 42 34.03 -10.73 8.72
N GLY A 43 35.17 -10.31 8.17
CA GLY A 43 36.19 -9.59 8.93
C GLY A 43 36.82 -10.40 10.07
N GLY A 44 36.93 -11.73 9.91
CA GLY A 44 37.51 -12.62 10.93
C GLY A 44 36.56 -13.04 12.06
N ILE A 45 35.33 -12.50 12.10
CA ILE A 45 34.30 -12.88 13.08
C ILE A 45 33.33 -13.85 12.41
N SER A 46 33.17 -15.04 12.99
CA SER A 46 32.15 -16.01 12.58
C SER A 46 30.78 -15.55 13.05
N ARG A 47 29.84 -15.39 12.12
CA ARG A 47 28.44 -15.04 12.42
C ARG A 47 27.49 -16.00 11.71
N GLU A 48 26.49 -16.46 12.44
CA GLU A 48 25.38 -17.21 11.85
C GLU A 48 24.52 -16.26 11.02
N VAL A 49 24.35 -16.59 9.74
CA VAL A 49 23.48 -15.88 8.81
C VAL A 49 22.35 -16.81 8.43
N ALA A 50 21.11 -16.34 8.60
CA ALA A 50 19.94 -17.09 8.16
C ALA A 50 19.97 -17.27 6.64
N VAL A 51 19.82 -18.50 6.18
CA VAL A 51 19.70 -18.81 4.75
C VAL A 51 18.23 -18.80 4.37
N ASP A 52 17.94 -18.20 3.23
CA ASP A 52 16.59 -18.06 2.70
C ASP A 52 16.11 -19.37 2.06
N TRP A 53 15.84 -20.38 2.89
CA TRP A 53 15.30 -21.68 2.46
C TRP A 53 13.84 -21.58 2.02
N VAL A 54 13.10 -20.57 2.47
CA VAL A 54 11.67 -20.43 2.17
C VAL A 54 11.44 -19.95 0.73
N SER A 55 12.33 -19.14 0.17
CA SER A 55 12.19 -18.66 -1.21
C SER A 55 12.18 -19.75 -2.30
N PRO A 56 13.05 -20.79 -2.28
CA PRO A 56 12.92 -21.89 -3.22
C PRO A 56 11.62 -22.70 -3.02
N PHE A 57 11.08 -22.78 -1.79
CA PHE A 57 9.75 -23.34 -1.57
C PHE A 57 8.66 -22.50 -2.25
N VAL A 58 8.64 -21.18 -2.02
CA VAL A 58 7.67 -20.26 -2.62
C VAL A 58 7.72 -20.32 -4.15
N ALA A 59 8.93 -20.41 -4.72
CA ALA A 59 9.13 -20.58 -6.16
C ALA A 59 8.62 -21.94 -6.66
N GLY A 60 8.94 -23.03 -5.96
CA GLY A 60 8.50 -24.38 -6.31
C GLY A 60 6.99 -24.56 -6.22
N ALA A 61 6.35 -24.04 -5.17
CA ALA A 61 4.90 -24.04 -5.02
C ALA A 61 4.21 -23.22 -6.12
N SER A 62 4.74 -22.04 -6.45
CA SER A 62 4.26 -21.21 -7.56
C SER A 62 4.38 -21.92 -8.91
N PHE A 63 5.50 -22.59 -9.15
CA PHE A 63 5.73 -23.35 -10.38
C PHE A 63 4.74 -24.52 -10.51
N ALA A 64 4.53 -25.28 -9.42
CA ALA A 64 3.53 -26.35 -9.40
C ALA A 64 2.14 -25.81 -9.72
N MET A 65 1.66 -24.80 -9.00
CA MET A 65 0.34 -24.21 -9.21
C MET A 65 0.15 -23.69 -10.65
N THR A 66 1.15 -23.00 -11.18
CA THR A 66 1.14 -22.46 -12.55
C THR A 66 1.12 -23.58 -13.58
N GLY A 67 1.97 -24.60 -13.41
CA GLY A 67 2.04 -25.77 -14.28
C GLY A 67 0.69 -26.49 -14.38
N PHE A 68 0.05 -26.80 -13.24
CA PHE A 68 -1.25 -27.44 -13.23
C PHE A 68 -2.36 -26.54 -13.81
N THR A 69 -2.30 -25.23 -13.57
CA THR A 69 -3.24 -24.27 -14.17
C THR A 69 -3.10 -24.22 -15.71
N CYS A 70 -1.87 -24.26 -16.22
CA CYS A 70 -1.57 -24.33 -17.65
C CYS A 70 -2.05 -25.65 -18.26
N ILE A 71 -1.78 -26.79 -17.61
CA ILE A 71 -2.26 -28.12 -18.05
C ILE A 71 -3.78 -28.14 -18.14
N ALA A 72 -4.47 -27.70 -17.08
CA ALA A 72 -5.94 -27.58 -17.08
C ALA A 72 -6.45 -26.70 -18.22
N GLY A 73 -5.69 -25.65 -18.58
CA GLY A 73 -6.05 -24.73 -19.65
C GLY A 73 -5.89 -25.32 -21.02
N ARG A 74 -4.78 -26.00 -21.23
CA ARG A 74 -4.49 -26.69 -22.48
C ARG A 74 -5.50 -27.80 -22.74
N LEU A 75 -5.86 -28.57 -21.71
CA LEU A 75 -6.90 -29.60 -21.80
C LEU A 75 -8.28 -28.99 -22.11
N ALA A 76 -8.64 -27.90 -21.44
CA ALA A 76 -9.88 -27.17 -21.73
C ALA A 76 -9.91 -26.63 -23.16
N HIS A 77 -8.79 -26.11 -23.66
CA HIS A 77 -8.66 -25.62 -25.04
C HIS A 77 -8.78 -26.77 -26.05
N HIS A 78 -8.05 -27.88 -25.86
CA HIS A 78 -8.16 -29.05 -26.73
C HIS A 78 -9.58 -29.63 -26.75
N TRP A 79 -10.26 -29.65 -25.60
CA TRP A 79 -11.64 -30.10 -25.51
C TRP A 79 -12.60 -29.21 -26.33
N ARG A 80 -12.38 -27.89 -26.35
CA ARG A 80 -13.16 -26.96 -27.19
C ARG A 80 -12.85 -27.09 -28.67
N VAL A 81 -11.57 -27.25 -29.04
CA VAL A 81 -11.18 -27.40 -30.45
C VAL A 81 -11.72 -28.72 -31.02
N ALA A 82 -11.63 -29.81 -30.26
CA ALA A 82 -12.17 -31.12 -30.67
C ALA A 82 -13.71 -31.15 -30.71
N ALA A 83 -14.38 -30.15 -30.14
CA ALA A 83 -15.83 -30.02 -30.23
C ALA A 83 -16.30 -29.41 -31.56
N TRP A 84 -15.41 -28.79 -32.34
CA TRP A 84 -15.74 -28.28 -33.67
C TRP A 84 -15.48 -29.34 -34.74
N PRO A 85 -16.38 -29.53 -35.73
CA PRO A 85 -17.68 -28.87 -35.90
C PRO A 85 -18.86 -29.59 -35.22
N ASP A 86 -18.67 -30.82 -34.75
CA ASP A 86 -19.78 -31.77 -34.50
C ASP A 86 -20.49 -31.60 -33.14
N ARG A 87 -19.89 -30.89 -32.18
CA ARG A 87 -20.36 -30.78 -30.78
C ARG A 87 -20.36 -29.33 -30.28
N LEU A 88 -21.03 -28.45 -31.02
CA LEU A 88 -21.11 -27.01 -30.70
C LEU A 88 -21.71 -26.73 -29.31
N ASP A 89 -22.53 -27.64 -28.79
CA ASP A 89 -23.07 -27.59 -27.43
C ASP A 89 -21.97 -27.60 -26.35
N ASN A 90 -20.84 -28.27 -26.61
CA ASN A 90 -19.68 -28.27 -25.71
C ASN A 90 -18.93 -26.93 -25.71
N LEU A 91 -19.10 -26.06 -26.70
CA LEU A 91 -18.52 -24.72 -26.67
C LEU A 91 -19.21 -23.82 -25.65
N LEU A 92 -20.49 -24.09 -25.36
CA LEU A 92 -21.29 -23.35 -24.38
C LEU A 92 -21.11 -23.88 -22.96
N ARG A 93 -20.70 -25.14 -22.79
CA ARG A 93 -20.52 -25.77 -21.48
C ARG A 93 -19.08 -25.61 -20.99
N PRO A 94 -18.83 -25.11 -19.77
CA PRO A 94 -17.48 -25.12 -19.21
C PRO A 94 -17.04 -26.57 -18.90
N PRO A 95 -15.77 -26.94 -19.14
CA PRO A 95 -15.28 -28.29 -18.82
C PRO A 95 -15.42 -28.55 -17.31
N PRO A 96 -15.67 -29.80 -16.89
CA PRO A 96 -15.80 -30.13 -15.48
C PRO A 96 -14.50 -29.76 -14.74
N PRO A 97 -14.59 -29.04 -13.61
CA PRO A 97 -13.40 -28.67 -12.86
C PRO A 97 -12.83 -29.91 -12.17
N TRP A 98 -11.52 -29.96 -11.99
CA TRP A 98 -10.92 -30.99 -11.15
C TRP A 98 -11.40 -30.82 -9.69
N PRO A 99 -11.89 -31.90 -9.05
CA PRO A 99 -12.37 -31.83 -7.68
C PRO A 99 -11.31 -31.24 -6.73
N GLY A 100 -11.70 -30.21 -5.97
CA GLY A 100 -10.84 -29.55 -4.97
C GLY A 100 -9.68 -28.70 -5.52
N PHE A 101 -9.47 -28.65 -6.84
CA PHE A 101 -8.31 -27.96 -7.42
C PHE A 101 -8.35 -26.44 -7.19
N GLY A 102 -9.48 -25.78 -7.44
CA GLY A 102 -9.60 -24.33 -7.27
C GLY A 102 -9.31 -23.89 -5.82
N TYR A 103 -9.91 -24.58 -4.85
CA TYR A 103 -9.68 -24.32 -3.43
C TYR A 103 -8.20 -24.54 -3.05
N SER A 104 -7.61 -25.64 -3.52
CA SER A 104 -6.19 -25.93 -3.28
C SER A 104 -5.27 -24.88 -3.88
N ALA A 105 -5.56 -24.42 -5.11
CA ALA A 105 -4.80 -23.35 -5.76
C ALA A 105 -4.95 -22.02 -5.01
N GLY A 106 -6.14 -21.72 -4.47
CA GLY A 106 -6.36 -20.58 -3.58
C GLY A 106 -5.51 -20.64 -2.30
N ILE A 107 -5.41 -21.81 -1.65
CA ILE A 107 -4.53 -21.99 -0.47
C ILE A 107 -3.07 -21.76 -0.84
N VAL A 108 -2.60 -22.35 -1.94
CA VAL A 108 -1.20 -22.18 -2.39
C VAL A 108 -0.92 -20.72 -2.73
N ALA A 109 -1.84 -20.03 -3.42
CA ALA A 109 -1.72 -18.60 -3.72
C ALA A 109 -1.65 -17.74 -2.45
N ALA A 110 -2.48 -18.02 -1.44
CA ALA A 110 -2.45 -17.32 -0.16
C ALA A 110 -1.12 -17.57 0.58
N MET A 111 -0.61 -18.80 0.57
CA MET A 111 0.68 -19.16 1.15
C MET A 111 1.84 -18.44 0.45
N VAL A 112 1.85 -18.42 -0.89
CA VAL A 112 2.84 -17.67 -1.70
C VAL A 112 2.76 -16.17 -1.39
N MET A 113 1.56 -15.61 -1.24
CA MET A 113 1.38 -14.21 -0.92
C MET A 113 1.92 -13.86 0.47
N VAL A 114 1.60 -14.65 1.50
CA VAL A 114 2.07 -14.43 2.88
C VAL A 114 3.59 -14.62 2.96
N LEU A 115 4.12 -15.75 2.52
CA LEU A 115 5.56 -16.03 2.60
C LEU A 115 6.36 -15.09 1.69
N GLY A 116 5.86 -14.80 0.49
CA GLY A 116 6.49 -13.85 -0.42
C GLY A 116 6.50 -12.42 0.14
N SER A 117 5.49 -12.01 0.92
CA SER A 117 5.52 -10.72 1.62
C SER A 117 6.58 -10.66 2.72
N MET A 118 6.83 -11.76 3.42
CA MET A 118 7.91 -11.86 4.41
C MET A 118 9.30 -11.85 3.75
N LEU A 119 9.40 -12.35 2.52
CA LEU A 119 10.64 -12.54 1.76
C LEU A 119 10.67 -11.64 0.52
N ILE A 120 10.12 -10.44 0.65
CA ILE A 120 9.94 -9.51 -0.46
C ILE A 120 11.26 -9.10 -1.13
N VAL A 121 12.38 -9.22 -0.41
CA VAL A 121 13.73 -8.91 -0.89
C VAL A 121 14.39 -10.08 -1.64
N SER A 122 13.83 -11.28 -1.55
CA SER A 122 14.39 -12.45 -2.23
C SER A 122 14.27 -12.35 -3.75
N PRO A 123 15.32 -12.69 -4.52
CA PRO A 123 15.29 -12.61 -5.98
C PRO A 123 14.32 -13.60 -6.64
N LEU A 124 13.87 -14.64 -5.94
CA LEU A 124 12.91 -15.62 -6.45
C LEU A 124 11.45 -15.16 -6.27
N THR A 125 11.19 -14.29 -5.31
CA THR A 125 9.84 -13.78 -4.99
C THR A 125 9.14 -13.12 -6.19
N PRO A 126 9.79 -12.27 -7.02
CA PRO A 126 9.15 -11.66 -8.18
C PRO A 126 8.57 -12.71 -9.14
N ALA A 127 9.39 -13.68 -9.56
CA ALA A 127 8.97 -14.71 -10.49
C ALA A 127 7.84 -15.57 -9.90
N ALA A 128 7.99 -15.99 -8.64
CA ALA A 128 6.98 -16.76 -7.93
C ALA A 128 5.63 -16.03 -7.86
N ALA A 129 5.66 -14.75 -7.50
CA ALA A 129 4.47 -13.91 -7.36
C ALA A 129 3.80 -13.64 -8.72
N PHE A 130 4.55 -13.36 -9.79
CA PHE A 130 3.96 -13.19 -11.13
C PHE A 130 3.37 -14.47 -11.69
N MET A 131 4.07 -15.61 -11.54
CA MET A 131 3.57 -16.92 -11.95
C MET A 131 2.25 -17.25 -11.23
N SER A 132 2.25 -17.13 -9.90
CA SER A 132 1.09 -17.40 -9.08
C SER A 132 -0.06 -16.43 -9.35
N GLY A 133 0.23 -15.14 -9.52
CA GLY A 133 -0.76 -14.12 -9.83
C GLY A 133 -1.39 -14.32 -11.21
N GLY A 134 -0.58 -14.64 -12.21
CA GLY A 134 -1.04 -15.00 -13.56
C GLY A 134 -1.90 -16.27 -13.55
N ALA A 135 -1.52 -17.30 -12.80
CA ALA A 135 -2.31 -18.51 -12.63
C ALA A 135 -3.67 -18.22 -11.99
N MET A 136 -3.72 -17.41 -10.92
CA MET A 136 -4.96 -17.00 -10.28
C MET A 136 -5.88 -16.20 -11.20
N LEU A 137 -5.34 -15.23 -11.95
CA LEU A 137 -6.11 -14.49 -12.96
C LEU A 137 -6.61 -15.39 -14.08
N ALA A 138 -5.81 -16.37 -14.52
CA ALA A 138 -6.22 -17.34 -15.53
C ALA A 138 -7.38 -18.23 -15.03
N LEU A 139 -7.37 -18.63 -13.76
CA LEU A 139 -8.48 -19.36 -13.14
C LEU A 139 -9.73 -18.49 -13.03
N ALA A 140 -9.59 -17.23 -12.57
CA ALA A 140 -10.67 -16.25 -12.52
C ALA A 140 -11.28 -16.00 -13.91
N ALA A 141 -10.46 -15.97 -14.96
CA ALA A 141 -10.93 -15.78 -16.33
C ALA A 141 -11.74 -16.95 -16.88
N ARG A 142 -11.42 -18.19 -16.47
CA ARG A 142 -12.15 -19.39 -16.92
C ARG A 142 -13.51 -19.53 -16.25
N ARG A 143 -13.54 -19.31 -14.94
CA ARG A 143 -14.75 -19.33 -14.13
C ARG A 143 -14.63 -18.19 -13.14
N TRP A 144 -15.43 -17.16 -13.36
CA TRP A 144 -15.38 -15.96 -12.55
C TRP A 144 -15.52 -16.30 -11.07
N HIS A 145 -14.48 -15.99 -10.33
CA HIS A 145 -14.44 -16.06 -8.88
C HIS A 145 -13.70 -14.82 -8.39
N GLU A 146 -14.36 -14.03 -7.57
CA GLU A 146 -13.83 -12.74 -7.13
C GLU A 146 -12.57 -12.92 -6.28
N ASP A 147 -12.53 -13.97 -5.44
CA ASP A 147 -11.36 -14.25 -4.59
C ASP A 147 -10.09 -14.59 -5.38
N TYR A 148 -10.20 -15.32 -6.51
CA TYR A 148 -9.05 -15.58 -7.37
C TYR A 148 -8.58 -14.30 -8.08
N ALA A 149 -9.50 -13.41 -8.43
CA ALA A 149 -9.15 -12.11 -8.97
C ALA A 149 -8.39 -11.26 -7.94
N ASP A 150 -8.92 -11.14 -6.71
CA ASP A 150 -8.28 -10.39 -5.63
C ASP A 150 -6.89 -10.97 -5.30
N ALA A 151 -6.77 -12.28 -5.17
CA ALA A 151 -5.48 -12.96 -4.96
C ALA A 151 -4.50 -12.73 -6.13
N GLY A 152 -4.98 -12.83 -7.37
CA GLY A 152 -4.17 -12.60 -8.57
C GLY A 152 -3.61 -11.18 -8.65
N LEU A 153 -4.45 -10.17 -8.40
CA LEU A 153 -4.05 -8.76 -8.36
C LEU A 153 -3.07 -8.48 -7.21
N GLY A 154 -3.30 -9.08 -6.03
CA GLY A 154 -2.40 -8.99 -4.88
C GLY A 154 -1.02 -9.58 -5.18
N LEU A 155 -0.97 -10.77 -5.79
CA LEU A 155 0.28 -11.43 -6.17
C LEU A 155 1.03 -10.70 -7.28
N ILE A 156 0.35 -10.14 -8.29
CA ILE A 156 1.02 -9.29 -9.30
C ILE A 156 1.62 -8.05 -8.64
N THR A 157 0.90 -7.44 -7.69
CA THR A 157 1.40 -6.31 -6.91
C THR A 157 2.65 -6.69 -6.12
N LEU A 158 2.60 -7.83 -5.41
CA LEU A 158 3.75 -8.36 -4.69
C LEU A 158 4.94 -8.61 -5.63
N GLY A 159 4.69 -9.11 -6.84
CA GLY A 159 5.72 -9.28 -7.87
C GLY A 159 6.41 -7.98 -8.24
N VAL A 160 5.65 -6.92 -8.53
CA VAL A 160 6.20 -5.58 -8.84
C VAL A 160 6.98 -5.01 -7.67
N LEU A 161 6.43 -5.10 -6.46
CA LEU A 161 7.14 -4.69 -5.24
C LEU A 161 8.46 -5.44 -5.07
N ALA A 162 8.46 -6.76 -5.23
CA ALA A 162 9.66 -7.58 -5.11
C ALA A 162 10.72 -7.24 -6.18
N VAL A 163 10.31 -6.87 -7.41
CA VAL A 163 11.25 -6.36 -8.43
C VAL A 163 11.95 -5.09 -7.94
N LEU A 164 11.23 -4.16 -7.31
CA LEU A 164 11.83 -2.95 -6.76
C LEU A 164 12.77 -3.24 -5.57
N MET A 165 12.62 -4.38 -4.92
CA MET A 165 13.51 -4.82 -3.83
C MET A 165 14.79 -5.50 -4.32
N VAL A 166 14.93 -5.79 -5.61
CA VAL A 166 16.18 -6.32 -6.17
C VAL A 166 17.33 -5.33 -5.90
N ASN A 167 18.49 -5.84 -5.48
CA ASN A 167 19.64 -5.04 -5.04
C ASN A 167 19.35 -4.15 -3.81
N THR A 168 18.46 -4.58 -2.91
CA THR A 168 18.41 -3.98 -1.57
C THR A 168 19.71 -4.33 -0.83
N PRO A 169 20.32 -3.40 -0.06
CA PRO A 169 21.51 -3.69 0.72
C PRO A 169 21.34 -4.94 1.59
N GLU A 170 22.42 -5.65 1.92
CA GLU A 170 22.30 -6.76 2.88
C GLU A 170 22.01 -6.22 4.30
N ILE A 171 21.18 -6.94 5.05
CA ILE A 171 20.86 -6.60 6.44
C ILE A 171 22.09 -6.65 7.37
N SER A 172 23.11 -7.41 6.97
CA SER A 172 24.37 -7.62 7.68
C SER A 172 25.20 -6.33 7.80
N ALA A 173 25.12 -5.43 6.81
CA ALA A 173 25.91 -4.20 6.76
C ALA A 173 25.40 -3.15 7.74
N SER A 174 24.11 -2.80 7.68
CA SER A 174 23.47 -1.90 8.64
C SER A 174 21.94 -2.05 8.57
N ARG A 175 21.32 -2.27 9.73
CA ARG A 175 19.85 -2.39 9.83
C ARG A 175 19.15 -1.08 9.48
N ALA A 176 19.70 0.05 9.96
CA ALA A 176 19.18 1.38 9.63
C ALA A 176 19.15 1.56 8.11
N GLU A 177 20.22 1.11 7.47
CA GLU A 177 20.38 1.20 6.04
C GLU A 177 19.44 0.28 5.25
N TYR A 178 19.29 -0.96 5.71
CA TYR A 178 18.43 -1.96 5.11
C TYR A 178 16.96 -1.52 5.11
N PHE A 179 16.41 -1.21 6.28
CA PHE A 179 15.00 -0.91 6.44
C PHE A 179 14.60 0.42 5.78
N GLY A 180 15.45 1.45 5.82
CA GLY A 180 15.20 2.71 5.10
C GLY A 180 15.08 2.50 3.57
N ALA A 181 15.92 1.61 3.01
CA ALA A 181 15.83 1.23 1.60
C ALA A 181 14.56 0.41 1.30
N VAL A 182 14.23 -0.57 2.16
CA VAL A 182 13.01 -1.38 2.01
C VAL A 182 11.76 -0.51 2.07
N PHE A 183 11.64 0.38 3.05
CA PHE A 183 10.46 1.24 3.19
C PHE A 183 10.31 2.21 2.01
N SER A 184 11.37 2.91 1.59
CA SER A 184 11.28 3.83 0.45
C SER A 184 10.88 3.12 -0.85
N ARG A 185 11.47 1.95 -1.13
CA ARG A 185 11.10 1.11 -2.29
C ARG A 185 9.69 0.55 -2.18
N ALA A 186 9.24 0.19 -0.98
CA ALA A 186 7.90 -0.33 -0.75
C ALA A 186 6.83 0.75 -0.97
N VAL A 187 7.03 1.96 -0.41
CA VAL A 187 6.15 3.11 -0.66
C VAL A 187 6.07 3.41 -2.15
N LEU A 188 7.22 3.44 -2.85
CA LEU A 188 7.27 3.68 -4.28
C LEU A 188 6.47 2.61 -5.06
N GLY A 189 6.68 1.33 -4.77
CA GLY A 189 5.96 0.23 -5.40
C GLY A 189 4.46 0.28 -5.14
N LEU A 190 4.04 0.53 -3.90
CA LEU A 190 2.63 0.67 -3.52
C LEU A 190 1.97 1.87 -4.21
N ALA A 191 2.68 3.00 -4.32
CA ALA A 191 2.20 4.19 -5.01
C ALA A 191 1.97 3.93 -6.51
N VAL A 192 2.96 3.33 -7.18
CA VAL A 192 2.88 2.98 -8.61
C VAL A 192 1.74 1.99 -8.85
N MET A 193 1.63 0.94 -8.04
CA MET A 193 0.59 -0.07 -8.21
C MET A 193 -0.81 0.46 -7.88
N THR A 194 -0.93 1.38 -6.91
CA THR A 194 -2.20 2.08 -6.62
C THR A 194 -2.69 2.88 -7.83
N ALA A 195 -1.79 3.63 -8.48
CA ALA A 195 -2.10 4.38 -9.70
C ALA A 195 -2.42 3.43 -10.87
N PHE A 196 -1.60 2.40 -11.07
CA PHE A 196 -1.74 1.43 -12.16
C PHE A 196 -3.10 0.72 -12.12
N TRP A 197 -3.52 0.18 -10.97
CA TRP A 197 -4.79 -0.54 -10.88
C TRP A 197 -6.01 0.37 -11.06
N HIS A 198 -5.94 1.62 -10.59
CA HIS A 198 -7.00 2.59 -10.85
C HIS A 198 -7.07 3.01 -12.31
N TRP A 199 -5.92 3.26 -12.95
CA TRP A 199 -5.82 3.53 -14.37
C TRP A 199 -6.41 2.37 -15.19
N LEU A 200 -6.04 1.13 -14.86
CA LEU A 200 -6.51 -0.05 -15.57
C LEU A 200 -8.03 -0.26 -15.42
N ALA A 201 -8.57 -0.03 -14.22
CA ALA A 201 -10.01 -0.07 -13.98
C ALA A 201 -10.80 0.98 -14.78
N GLU A 202 -10.18 2.12 -15.10
CA GLU A 202 -10.76 3.15 -15.96
C GLU A 202 -10.67 2.76 -17.44
N VAL A 203 -9.53 2.24 -17.89
CA VAL A 203 -9.36 1.71 -19.26
C VAL A 203 -10.37 0.61 -19.54
N TRP A 204 -10.63 -0.29 -18.58
CA TRP A 204 -11.61 -1.35 -18.73
C TRP A 204 -13.06 -0.91 -18.61
N HIS A 205 -13.35 0.37 -18.33
CA HIS A 205 -14.73 0.85 -18.31
C HIS A 205 -15.41 0.72 -19.68
N GLN A 206 -14.63 0.76 -20.77
CA GLN A 206 -15.10 0.47 -22.13
C GLN A 206 -15.60 -0.98 -22.33
N GLN A 207 -15.33 -1.87 -21.37
CA GLN A 207 -15.76 -3.28 -21.37
C GLN A 207 -17.09 -3.49 -20.63
N LEU A 208 -17.81 -2.41 -20.34
CA LEU A 208 -19.15 -2.44 -19.78
C LEU A 208 -20.16 -2.14 -20.89
N ASP A 209 -21.20 -2.96 -20.98
CA ASP A 209 -22.35 -2.72 -21.85
C ASP A 209 -23.56 -2.36 -20.99
N ALA A 210 -24.11 -1.16 -21.18
CA ALA A 210 -25.13 -0.57 -20.30
C ALA A 210 -24.78 -0.66 -18.78
N GLY A 211 -23.50 -0.51 -18.44
CA GLY A 211 -22.99 -0.62 -17.06
C GLY A 211 -22.83 -2.06 -16.55
N ARG A 212 -23.10 -3.08 -17.36
CA ARG A 212 -22.91 -4.49 -17.02
C ARG A 212 -21.64 -5.05 -17.64
N ALA A 213 -20.87 -5.79 -16.84
CA ALA A 213 -19.62 -6.39 -17.30
C ALA A 213 -19.89 -7.62 -18.17
N TRP A 214 -19.60 -7.50 -19.47
CA TRP A 214 -19.73 -8.61 -20.42
C TRP A 214 -18.41 -9.37 -20.64
N THR A 215 -17.26 -8.77 -20.31
CA THR A 215 -15.95 -9.45 -20.31
C THR A 215 -15.37 -9.63 -18.90
N THR A 216 -14.41 -10.54 -18.75
CA THR A 216 -13.64 -10.72 -17.50
C THR A 216 -12.94 -9.43 -17.08
N ALA A 217 -12.40 -8.66 -18.03
CA ALA A 217 -11.77 -7.38 -17.75
C ALA A 217 -12.77 -6.37 -17.15
N GLY A 218 -13.99 -6.31 -17.68
CA GLY A 218 -15.07 -5.51 -17.09
C GLY A 218 -15.41 -5.94 -15.65
N ARG A 219 -15.37 -7.25 -15.36
CA ARG A 219 -15.60 -7.77 -14.00
C ARG A 219 -14.47 -7.44 -13.02
N LEU A 220 -13.24 -7.30 -13.50
CA LEU A 220 -12.07 -6.93 -12.70
C LEU A 220 -12.07 -5.46 -12.22
N ILE A 221 -12.92 -4.58 -12.77
CA ILE A 221 -12.98 -3.16 -12.38
C ILE A 221 -13.18 -3.00 -10.86
N ARG A 222 -14.10 -3.78 -10.26
CA ARG A 222 -14.39 -3.69 -8.82
C ARG A 222 -13.25 -4.24 -7.96
N PRO A 223 -12.70 -5.45 -8.21
CA PRO A 223 -11.45 -5.93 -7.61
C PRO A 223 -10.30 -4.94 -7.69
N CYS A 224 -9.99 -4.39 -8.88
CA CYS A 224 -8.89 -3.44 -9.05
C CYS A 224 -9.05 -2.19 -8.18
N ARG A 225 -10.26 -1.63 -8.08
CA ARG A 225 -10.54 -0.46 -7.22
C ARG A 225 -10.45 -0.77 -5.72
N ARG A 226 -10.73 -2.02 -5.32
CA ARG A 226 -10.63 -2.47 -3.92
C ARG A 226 -9.18 -2.70 -3.54
N VAL A 227 -8.45 -3.47 -4.36
CA VAL A 227 -7.03 -3.75 -4.16
C VAL A 227 -6.25 -2.45 -4.15
N SER A 228 -6.47 -1.54 -5.09
CA SER A 228 -5.78 -0.24 -5.10
C SER A 228 -6.05 0.60 -3.85
N PHE A 229 -7.26 0.59 -3.29
CA PHE A 229 -7.55 1.25 -2.02
C PHE A 229 -6.81 0.60 -0.84
N LEU A 230 -6.72 -0.74 -0.82
CA LEU A 230 -5.94 -1.47 0.19
C LEU A 230 -4.45 -1.12 0.07
N LEU A 231 -3.89 -1.11 -1.14
CA LEU A 231 -2.50 -0.74 -1.40
C LEU A 231 -2.20 0.71 -1.02
N ALA A 232 -3.13 1.63 -1.32
CA ALA A 232 -3.05 3.02 -0.88
C ALA A 232 -2.95 3.12 0.64
N THR A 233 -3.80 2.38 1.35
CA THR A 233 -3.84 2.37 2.82
C THR A 233 -2.54 1.82 3.41
N ILE A 234 -2.06 0.69 2.89
CA ILE A 234 -0.77 0.10 3.29
C ILE A 234 0.37 1.07 2.96
N GLY A 235 0.33 1.72 1.80
CA GLY A 235 1.32 2.72 1.37
C GLY A 235 1.43 3.89 2.33
N VAL A 236 0.30 4.43 2.79
CA VAL A 236 0.27 5.50 3.80
C VAL A 236 0.84 5.03 5.13
N LEU A 237 0.46 3.82 5.60
CA LEU A 237 1.01 3.27 6.84
C LEU A 237 2.52 3.08 6.76
N VAL A 238 3.03 2.54 5.65
CA VAL A 238 4.47 2.34 5.44
C VAL A 238 5.20 3.68 5.30
N ALA A 239 4.58 4.69 4.68
CA ALA A 239 5.14 6.05 4.62
C ALA A 239 5.28 6.67 6.02
N ILE A 240 4.29 6.49 6.89
CA ILE A 240 4.40 6.96 8.29
C ILE A 240 5.56 6.26 9.01
N HIS A 241 5.72 4.95 8.81
CA HIS A 241 6.88 4.22 9.37
C HIS A 241 8.20 4.74 8.81
N LEU A 242 8.27 5.03 7.50
CA LEU A 242 9.45 5.62 6.85
C LEU A 242 9.80 6.99 7.44
N ALA A 243 8.80 7.84 7.68
CA ALA A 243 8.98 9.17 8.26
C ALA A 243 9.63 9.14 9.65
N PHE A 244 9.18 8.23 10.52
CA PHE A 244 9.66 8.15 11.91
C PHE A 244 10.79 7.14 12.13
N TRP A 245 11.10 6.30 11.14
CA TRP A 245 12.14 5.26 11.20
C TRP A 245 13.45 5.69 11.90
N PRO A 246 14.05 6.86 11.58
CA PRO A 246 15.35 7.25 12.14
C PRO A 246 15.31 7.60 13.63
N LYS A 247 14.10 7.78 14.19
CA LYS A 247 13.88 8.19 15.59
C LYS A 247 13.41 7.06 16.48
N LEU A 248 13.22 5.86 15.93
CA LEU A 248 12.86 4.70 16.72
C LEU A 248 14.04 4.28 17.60
N SER A 249 13.76 3.93 18.85
CA SER A 249 14.76 3.70 19.91
C SER A 249 15.80 2.61 19.60
N PHE A 250 15.48 1.71 18.67
CA PHE A 250 16.34 0.61 18.25
C PHE A 250 17.28 0.96 17.07
N VAL A 251 17.24 2.20 16.56
CA VAL A 251 18.10 2.70 15.49
C VAL A 251 19.26 3.52 16.09
N TYR A 252 20.41 2.88 16.26
CA TYR A 252 21.60 3.51 16.86
C TYR A 252 22.44 4.34 15.87
N VAL A 253 22.33 4.06 14.57
CA VAL A 253 23.04 4.78 13.51
C VAL A 253 22.03 5.64 12.75
N GLN A 254 22.17 6.96 12.84
CA GLN A 254 21.31 7.89 12.11
C GLN A 254 21.60 7.80 10.61
N ASP A 255 20.55 7.51 9.83
CA ASP A 255 20.64 7.20 8.41
C ASP A 255 20.51 8.46 7.51
N ASP A 256 21.34 9.49 7.71
CA ASP A 256 21.10 10.84 7.15
C ASP A 256 21.67 11.08 5.75
N SER A 257 21.92 10.03 4.96
CA SER A 257 22.48 10.24 3.62
C SER A 257 21.50 11.00 2.70
N VAL A 258 22.00 12.03 2.01
CA VAL A 258 21.22 12.87 1.07
C VAL A 258 20.50 12.02 0.03
N ARG A 259 21.18 10.99 -0.51
CA ARG A 259 20.61 10.05 -1.48
C ARG A 259 19.33 9.39 -0.97
N ARG A 260 19.30 8.97 0.30
CA ARG A 260 18.13 8.32 0.90
C ARG A 260 17.01 9.30 1.18
N CYS A 261 17.36 10.52 1.59
CA CYS A 261 16.38 11.60 1.72
C CYS A 261 15.69 11.86 0.37
N LEU A 262 16.45 11.97 -0.72
CA LEU A 262 15.91 12.14 -2.07
C LEU A 262 15.01 10.96 -2.49
N TRP A 263 15.44 9.71 -2.25
CA TRP A 263 14.61 8.54 -2.57
C TRP A 263 13.34 8.44 -1.72
N GLY A 264 13.41 8.76 -0.43
CA GLY A 264 12.24 8.81 0.46
C GLY A 264 11.25 9.88 0.03
N LEU A 265 11.72 11.09 -0.28
CA LEU A 265 10.89 12.17 -0.81
C LEU A 265 10.27 11.83 -2.16
N LEU A 266 11.02 11.17 -3.05
CA LEU A 266 10.50 10.71 -4.33
C LEU A 266 9.40 9.67 -4.13
N ALA A 267 9.59 8.71 -3.22
CA ALA A 267 8.60 7.68 -2.92
C ALA A 267 7.32 8.28 -2.34
N GLU A 268 7.44 9.13 -1.31
CA GLU A 268 6.30 9.78 -0.69
C GLU A 268 5.60 10.78 -1.62
N GLY A 269 6.37 11.56 -2.39
CA GLY A 269 5.82 12.45 -3.41
C GLY A 269 5.03 11.69 -4.47
N THR A 270 5.53 10.53 -4.91
CA THR A 270 4.81 9.64 -5.84
C THR A 270 3.52 9.12 -5.20
N LEU A 271 3.54 8.78 -3.91
CA LEU A 271 2.33 8.37 -3.17
C LEU A 271 1.30 9.51 -3.10
N VAL A 272 1.71 10.73 -2.75
CA VAL A 272 0.81 11.90 -2.71
C VAL A 272 0.22 12.19 -4.09
N VAL A 273 1.05 12.19 -5.15
CA VAL A 273 0.60 12.45 -6.52
C VAL A 273 -0.36 11.36 -7.00
N SER A 274 -0.04 10.09 -6.79
CA SER A 274 -0.90 8.96 -7.18
C SER A 274 -2.25 9.03 -6.46
N LEU A 275 -2.28 9.20 -5.14
CA LEU A 275 -3.52 9.29 -4.38
C LEU A 275 -4.35 10.51 -4.76
N THR A 276 -3.70 11.65 -5.00
CA THR A 276 -4.38 12.88 -5.45
C THR A 276 -5.01 12.68 -6.82
N TRP A 277 -4.26 12.12 -7.77
CA TRP A 277 -4.75 11.82 -9.11
C TRP A 277 -5.94 10.86 -9.07
N VAL A 278 -5.85 9.78 -8.28
CA VAL A 278 -6.94 8.82 -8.10
C VAL A 278 -8.16 9.46 -7.42
N ALA A 279 -7.97 10.21 -6.33
CA ALA A 279 -9.06 10.85 -5.60
C ALA A 279 -9.84 11.81 -6.52
N VAL A 280 -9.12 12.62 -7.29
CA VAL A 280 -9.67 13.56 -8.26
C VAL A 280 -10.46 12.84 -9.36
N ARG A 281 -9.96 11.70 -9.87
CA ARG A 281 -10.67 10.94 -10.92
C ARG A 281 -11.89 10.19 -10.41
N THR A 282 -11.80 9.61 -9.23
CA THR A 282 -12.87 8.76 -8.66
C THR A 282 -13.95 9.54 -7.92
N GLY A 283 -13.66 10.77 -7.52
CA GLY A 283 -14.61 11.59 -6.74
C GLY A 283 -14.76 11.13 -5.28
N LYS A 284 -13.90 10.26 -4.76
CA LYS A 284 -14.06 9.64 -3.43
C LYS A 284 -13.27 10.37 -2.35
N ALA A 285 -13.98 10.84 -1.32
CA ALA A 285 -13.38 11.53 -0.17
C ALA A 285 -12.40 10.64 0.62
N THR A 286 -12.64 9.32 0.71
CA THR A 286 -11.74 8.40 1.43
C THR A 286 -10.33 8.36 0.85
N LEU A 287 -10.18 8.47 -0.48
CA LEU A 287 -8.87 8.56 -1.14
C LEU A 287 -8.22 9.93 -0.94
N ALA A 288 -9.02 11.00 -0.85
CA ALA A 288 -8.52 12.32 -0.52
C ALA A 288 -7.99 12.37 0.92
N TRP A 289 -8.67 11.71 1.87
CA TRP A 289 -8.16 11.51 3.23
C TRP A 289 -6.80 10.80 3.24
N LEU A 290 -6.65 9.70 2.48
CA LEU A 290 -5.36 9.01 2.34
C LEU A 290 -4.28 9.91 1.72
N ALA A 291 -4.62 10.72 0.71
CA ALA A 291 -3.70 11.69 0.13
C ALA A 291 -3.25 12.76 1.15
N SER A 292 -4.17 13.25 1.98
CA SER A 292 -3.86 14.18 3.07
C SER A 292 -2.95 13.54 4.12
N PHE A 293 -3.21 12.29 4.52
CA PHE A 293 -2.32 11.58 5.44
C PHE A 293 -0.93 11.33 4.85
N ALA A 294 -0.84 10.98 3.56
CA ALA A 294 0.45 10.88 2.86
C ALA A 294 1.19 12.22 2.87
N ALA A 295 0.49 13.34 2.57
CA ALA A 295 1.11 14.66 2.58
C ALA A 295 1.62 15.07 3.98
N VAL A 296 0.85 14.76 5.03
CA VAL A 296 1.28 14.97 6.42
C VAL A 296 2.49 14.09 6.76
N SER A 297 2.50 12.83 6.31
CA SER A 297 3.65 11.94 6.44
C SER A 297 4.90 12.54 5.76
N THR A 298 4.75 13.17 4.60
CA THR A 298 5.88 13.78 3.87
C THR A 298 6.44 14.98 4.60
N VAL A 299 5.57 15.81 5.17
CA VAL A 299 6.00 16.90 6.05
C VAL A 299 6.75 16.33 7.27
N ALA A 300 6.20 15.28 7.90
CA ALA A 300 6.87 14.63 9.04
C ALA A 300 8.23 14.04 8.64
N PHE A 301 8.34 13.39 7.49
CA PHE A 301 9.60 12.86 6.95
C PHE A 301 10.65 13.96 6.81
N VAL A 302 10.28 15.10 6.20
CA VAL A 302 11.18 16.26 6.06
C VAL A 302 11.60 16.78 7.43
N VAL A 303 10.65 17.03 8.33
CA VAL A 303 10.94 17.60 9.66
C VAL A 303 11.86 16.68 10.48
N VAL A 304 11.58 15.37 10.50
CA VAL A 304 12.39 14.39 11.24
C VAL A 304 13.83 14.38 10.73
N ARG A 305 14.05 14.54 9.42
CA ARG A 305 15.39 14.54 8.80
C ARG A 305 16.12 15.86 8.90
N LEU A 306 15.44 16.95 9.24
CA LEU A 306 16.08 18.25 9.50
C LEU A 306 16.66 18.36 10.93
N THR A 307 16.70 17.27 11.71
CA THR A 307 17.21 17.29 13.09
C THR A 307 18.59 17.93 13.16
N GLY A 308 18.80 18.84 14.12
CA GLY A 308 20.08 19.53 14.32
C GLY A 308 20.25 20.79 13.47
N THR A 309 19.35 21.05 12.51
CA THR A 309 19.34 22.31 11.75
C THR A 309 18.56 23.41 12.47
N ALA A 310 18.86 24.67 12.14
CA ALA A 310 18.11 25.83 12.63
C ALA A 310 16.61 25.77 12.26
N LEU A 311 16.28 25.15 11.11
CA LEU A 311 14.89 24.93 10.69
C LEU A 311 14.14 24.01 11.64
N TYR A 312 14.77 22.92 12.10
CA TYR A 312 14.16 22.01 13.07
C TYR A 312 13.98 22.65 14.45
N VAL A 313 14.98 23.40 14.91
CA VAL A 313 14.86 24.17 16.17
C VAL A 313 13.73 25.20 16.06
N GLY A 314 13.65 25.92 14.94
CA GLY A 314 12.55 26.83 14.65
C GLY A 314 11.20 26.13 14.61
N PHE A 315 11.10 24.97 13.95
CA PHE A 315 9.88 24.16 13.94
C PHE A 315 9.47 23.76 15.36
N LEU A 316 10.37 23.19 16.17
CA LEU A 316 10.04 22.82 17.56
C LEU A 316 9.59 24.01 18.41
N ARG A 317 10.11 25.21 18.14
CA ARG A 317 9.75 26.43 18.86
C ARG A 317 8.42 27.03 18.41
N TYR A 318 8.05 26.89 17.14
CA TYR A 318 6.93 27.60 16.51
C TYR A 318 5.86 26.69 15.90
N TRP A 319 5.94 25.36 16.06
CA TRP A 319 4.98 24.43 15.44
C TRP A 319 3.51 24.69 15.80
N PRO A 320 3.10 25.16 17.00
CA PRO A 320 1.70 25.47 17.26
C PRO A 320 1.20 26.61 16.37
N LEU A 321 2.05 27.63 16.15
CA LEU A 321 1.78 28.76 15.27
C LEU A 321 1.68 28.28 13.81
N LEU A 322 2.60 27.39 13.38
CA LEU A 322 2.58 26.81 12.04
C LEU A 322 1.31 25.99 11.80
N LEU A 323 0.84 25.23 12.79
CA LEU A 323 -0.43 24.49 12.69
C LEU A 323 -1.64 25.42 12.65
N ALA A 324 -1.64 26.51 13.42
CA ALA A 324 -2.70 27.52 13.34
C ALA A 324 -2.72 28.21 11.95
N GLY A 325 -1.56 28.51 11.38
CA GLY A 325 -1.45 29.01 10.00
C GLY A 325 -1.90 27.98 8.96
N ALA A 326 -1.50 26.71 9.12
CA ALA A 326 -1.92 25.61 8.26
C ALA A 326 -3.45 25.39 8.32
N ALA A 327 -4.07 25.60 9.48
CA ALA A 327 -5.51 25.55 9.64
C ALA A 327 -6.22 26.58 8.73
N ALA A 328 -5.72 27.82 8.70
CA ALA A 328 -6.20 28.86 7.79
C ALA A 328 -6.08 28.44 6.33
N ALA A 329 -4.89 27.96 5.94
CA ALA A 329 -4.60 27.53 4.58
C ALA A 329 -5.50 26.37 4.12
N LEU A 330 -5.76 25.40 5.01
CA LEU A 330 -6.66 24.27 4.74
C LEU A 330 -8.11 24.71 4.56
N LEU A 331 -8.61 25.67 5.34
CA LEU A 331 -9.95 26.22 5.15
C LEU A 331 -10.10 26.97 3.82
N VAL A 332 -9.10 27.77 3.45
CA VAL A 332 -9.06 28.44 2.14
C VAL A 332 -9.00 27.39 1.02
N ALA A 333 -8.17 26.36 1.17
CA ALA A 333 -8.09 25.26 0.22
C ALA A 333 -9.43 24.51 0.09
N ALA A 334 -10.14 24.25 1.20
CA ALA A 334 -11.46 23.62 1.20
C ALA A 334 -12.47 24.45 0.39
N HIS A 335 -12.50 25.77 0.61
CA HIS A 335 -13.36 26.69 -0.15
C HIS A 335 -13.02 26.71 -1.65
N LEU A 336 -11.73 26.78 -2.00
CA LEU A 336 -11.28 26.77 -3.39
C LEU A 336 -11.58 25.42 -4.07
N CYS A 337 -11.42 24.30 -3.36
CA CYS A 337 -11.76 22.97 -3.84
C CYS A 337 -13.28 22.83 -4.07
N GLY A 338 -14.10 23.41 -3.20
CA GLY A 338 -15.56 23.41 -3.32
C GLY A 338 -16.06 24.12 -4.59
N ARG A 339 -15.33 25.12 -5.08
CA ARG A 339 -15.67 25.83 -6.33
C ARG A 339 -15.42 25.01 -7.59
N ARG A 340 -14.60 23.96 -7.53
CA ARG A 340 -14.22 23.16 -8.71
C ARG A 340 -14.72 21.73 -8.54
N ARG A 341 -15.67 21.29 -9.38
CA ARG A 341 -16.25 19.92 -9.35
C ARG A 341 -15.20 18.80 -9.30
N ARG A 342 -14.03 19.02 -9.91
CA ARG A 342 -12.91 18.06 -9.94
C ARG A 342 -12.20 17.85 -8.58
N TRP A 343 -12.27 18.84 -7.67
CA TRP A 343 -11.56 18.84 -6.39
C TRP A 343 -12.50 18.67 -5.18
N THR A 344 -13.79 18.40 -5.42
CA THR A 344 -14.77 18.14 -4.36
C THR A 344 -14.36 17.06 -3.36
N PRO A 345 -13.60 16.00 -3.71
CA PRO A 345 -13.20 14.98 -2.73
C PRO A 345 -12.32 15.52 -1.61
N PHE A 346 -11.59 16.62 -1.86
CA PHE A 346 -10.67 17.24 -0.90
C PHE A 346 -11.36 18.24 0.04
N VAL A 347 -12.63 18.58 -0.21
CA VAL A 347 -13.36 19.55 0.63
C VAL A 347 -13.47 19.03 2.06
N GLU A 348 -13.89 17.78 2.25
CA GLU A 348 -14.06 17.20 3.58
C GLU A 348 -12.72 17.06 4.35
N PRO A 349 -11.65 16.44 3.82
CA PRO A 349 -10.36 16.39 4.51
C PRO A 349 -9.78 17.77 4.83
N ALA A 350 -9.85 18.72 3.89
CA ALA A 350 -9.31 20.06 4.10
C ALA A 350 -10.15 20.84 5.13
N TYR A 351 -11.48 20.69 5.09
CA TYR A 351 -12.36 21.35 6.05
C TYR A 351 -12.19 20.77 7.46
N VAL A 352 -12.23 19.45 7.64
CA VAL A 352 -12.02 18.81 8.95
C VAL A 352 -10.60 19.04 9.46
N GLY A 353 -9.61 18.98 8.57
CA GLY A 353 -8.22 19.30 8.88
C GLY A 353 -8.05 20.74 9.38
N GLY A 354 -8.65 21.71 8.68
CA GLY A 354 -8.54 23.13 9.01
C GLY A 354 -9.43 23.60 10.15
N ALA A 355 -10.64 23.06 10.29
CA ALA A 355 -11.59 23.49 11.32
C ALA A 355 -11.43 22.76 12.65
N LEU A 356 -10.86 21.54 12.65
CA LEU A 356 -10.81 20.69 13.84
C LEU A 356 -9.40 20.18 14.15
N LEU A 357 -8.78 19.39 13.26
CA LEU A 357 -7.56 18.66 13.61
C LEU A 357 -6.36 19.59 13.87
N ALA A 358 -6.08 20.53 12.95
CA ALA A 358 -4.96 21.46 13.11
C ALA A 358 -5.16 22.43 14.28
N PRO A 359 -6.35 23.03 14.51
CA PRO A 359 -6.62 23.82 15.71
C PRO A 359 -6.44 23.05 17.02
N VAL A 360 -6.97 21.82 17.12
CA VAL A 360 -6.83 21.00 18.33
C VAL A 360 -5.36 20.68 18.60
N ALA A 361 -4.60 20.29 17.58
CA ALA A 361 -3.17 20.03 17.71
C ALA A 361 -2.38 21.30 18.07
N ALA A 362 -2.72 22.46 17.51
CA ALA A 362 -2.12 23.74 17.85
C ALA A 362 -2.40 24.13 19.32
N ILE A 363 -3.64 23.99 19.79
CA ILE A 363 -4.01 24.25 21.20
C ILE A 363 -3.28 23.30 22.14
N ALA A 364 -3.28 22.00 21.83
CA ALA A 364 -2.56 20.99 22.61
C ALA A 364 -1.06 21.32 22.67
N GLY A 365 -0.46 21.72 21.55
CA GLY A 365 0.94 22.14 21.49
C GLY A 365 1.26 23.36 22.34
N ALA A 366 0.44 24.40 22.20
CA ALA A 366 0.62 25.65 22.93
C ALA A 366 0.43 25.47 24.45
N THR A 367 -0.43 24.53 24.88
CA THR A 367 -0.79 24.35 26.30
C THR A 367 -0.02 23.24 27.01
N LEU A 368 0.15 22.06 26.39
CA LEU A 368 0.73 20.88 27.02
C LEU A 368 2.25 20.81 26.88
N VAL A 369 2.78 21.24 25.72
CA VAL A 369 4.21 21.08 25.37
C VAL A 369 4.97 22.41 25.55
N GLY A 370 4.28 23.54 25.39
CA GLY A 370 4.91 24.86 25.26
C GLY A 370 5.29 25.59 26.54
N SER A 371 4.76 25.22 27.71
CA SER A 371 4.88 26.06 28.91
C SER A 371 6.31 26.18 29.48
N ARG A 372 7.28 25.37 29.02
CA ARG A 372 8.67 25.39 29.52
C ARG A 372 9.74 25.79 28.49
N SER A 373 9.43 25.80 27.19
CA SER A 373 10.45 25.96 26.13
C SER A 373 10.07 26.96 25.02
N MET A 374 8.84 27.48 25.00
CA MET A 374 8.40 28.43 23.98
C MET A 374 8.53 29.89 24.47
N PRO A 375 8.78 30.86 23.56
CA PRO A 375 8.69 32.28 23.90
C PRO A 375 7.31 32.65 24.44
N PRO A 376 7.22 33.62 25.38
CA PRO A 376 5.97 33.98 26.04
C PRO A 376 4.90 34.49 25.06
N TRP A 377 5.31 35.07 23.93
CA TRP A 377 4.40 35.58 22.90
C TRP A 377 3.79 34.51 21.98
N VAL A 378 4.37 33.29 21.91
CA VAL A 378 3.93 32.25 20.94
C VAL A 378 2.54 31.71 21.29
N VAL A 379 2.27 31.49 22.57
CA VAL A 379 0.96 31.00 23.04
C VAL A 379 -0.18 31.99 22.72
N PRO A 380 -0.12 33.28 23.12
CA PRO A 380 -1.16 34.25 22.77
C PRO A 380 -1.28 34.48 21.27
N ALA A 381 -0.16 34.47 20.52
CA ALA A 381 -0.20 34.57 19.06
C ALA A 381 -0.91 33.38 18.42
N THR A 382 -0.68 32.16 18.91
CA THR A 382 -1.35 30.95 18.42
C THR A 382 -2.87 31.06 18.60
N PHE A 383 -3.34 31.45 19.80
CA PHE A 383 -4.77 31.67 20.04
C PHE A 383 -5.36 32.82 19.22
N GLY A 384 -4.60 33.90 19.00
CA GLY A 384 -5.00 35.01 18.15
C GLY A 384 -5.19 34.59 16.68
N ILE A 385 -4.27 33.81 16.13
CA ILE A 385 -4.41 33.23 14.78
C ILE A 385 -5.62 32.30 14.74
N LEU A 386 -5.81 31.43 15.72
CA LEU A 386 -6.97 30.53 15.75
C LEU A 386 -8.30 31.27 15.83
N ALA A 387 -8.38 32.40 16.55
CA ALA A 387 -9.56 33.26 16.54
C ALA A 387 -9.87 33.78 15.13
N ALA A 388 -8.84 34.24 14.39
CA ALA A 388 -8.99 34.65 13.00
C ALA A 388 -9.38 33.48 12.08
N VAL A 389 -8.84 32.28 12.29
CA VAL A 389 -9.17 31.05 11.56
C VAL A 389 -10.63 30.66 11.75
N TYR A 390 -11.15 30.67 12.99
CA TYR A 390 -12.56 30.37 13.24
C TYR A 390 -13.50 31.45 12.70
N LEU A 391 -13.07 32.71 12.70
CA LEU A 391 -13.82 33.79 12.05
C LEU A 391 -13.89 33.58 10.53
N LEU A 392 -12.76 33.19 9.93
CA LEU A 392 -12.68 32.83 8.52
C LEU A 392 -13.57 31.62 8.20
N ALA A 393 -13.58 30.59 9.05
CA ALA A 393 -14.47 29.43 8.92
C ALA A 393 -15.95 29.85 8.96
N ALA A 394 -16.32 30.75 9.89
CA ALA A 394 -17.67 31.28 9.99
C ALA A 394 -18.09 32.08 8.74
N ALA A 395 -17.16 32.81 8.13
CA ALA A 395 -17.42 33.64 6.95
C ALA A 395 -17.49 32.84 5.64
N LEU A 396 -16.60 31.85 5.43
CA LEU A 396 -16.48 31.16 4.15
C LEU A 396 -17.42 29.96 4.01
N THR A 397 -17.53 29.14 5.05
CA THR A 397 -18.02 27.76 4.89
C THR A 397 -19.01 27.33 5.98
N GLY A 398 -19.15 28.10 7.06
CA GLY A 398 -19.57 27.53 8.33
C GLY A 398 -20.89 28.02 8.96
N PRO A 399 -21.47 27.20 9.85
CA PRO A 399 -22.52 27.61 10.78
C PRO A 399 -22.04 28.72 11.72
N ARG A 400 -22.96 29.62 12.11
CA ARG A 400 -22.72 30.74 13.06
C ARG A 400 -22.09 30.32 14.40
N ARG A 401 -22.10 29.02 14.73
CA ARG A 401 -21.50 28.45 15.96
C ARG A 401 -19.98 28.65 16.06
N PHE A 402 -19.25 28.81 14.94
CA PHE A 402 -17.81 29.12 14.99
C PHE A 402 -17.50 30.47 15.62
N ILE A 403 -18.46 31.41 15.66
CA ILE A 403 -18.30 32.71 16.33
C ILE A 403 -18.01 32.52 17.83
N VAL A 404 -18.63 31.52 18.46
CA VAL A 404 -18.36 31.21 19.87
C VAL A 404 -16.91 30.77 20.07
N LEU A 405 -16.40 29.90 19.20
CA LEU A 405 -15.00 29.45 19.24
C LEU A 405 -14.03 30.61 18.96
N THR A 406 -14.36 31.52 18.04
CA THR A 406 -13.61 32.77 17.84
C THR A 406 -13.49 33.59 19.12
N LEU A 407 -14.62 33.80 19.82
CA LEU A 407 -14.63 34.57 21.06
C LEU A 407 -13.82 33.89 22.18
N VAL A 408 -13.93 32.56 22.30
CA VAL A 408 -13.15 31.79 23.29
C VAL A 408 -11.65 31.88 22.99
N CYS A 409 -11.23 31.69 21.74
CA CYS A 409 -9.82 31.82 21.36
C CYS A 409 -9.30 33.25 21.55
N ALA A 410 -10.10 34.28 21.23
CA ALA A 410 -9.72 35.68 21.45
C ALA A 410 -9.55 36.00 22.94
N ALA A 411 -10.48 35.54 23.78
CA ALA A 411 -10.38 35.69 25.24
C ALA A 411 -9.15 34.96 25.80
N ALA A 412 -8.87 33.75 25.33
CA ALA A 412 -7.69 32.98 25.71
C ALA A 412 -6.38 33.69 25.30
N ALA A 413 -6.34 34.29 24.10
CA ALA A 413 -5.19 35.08 23.64
C ALA A 413 -4.93 36.29 24.56
N VAL A 414 -5.95 37.07 24.88
CA VAL A 414 -5.83 38.24 25.78
C VAL A 414 -5.40 37.83 27.19
N TRP A 415 -5.99 36.74 27.71
CA TRP A 415 -5.66 36.23 29.04
C TRP A 415 -4.20 35.77 29.14
N THR A 416 -3.75 34.99 28.17
CA THR A 416 -2.37 34.47 28.14
C THR A 416 -1.35 35.59 27.92
N TRP A 417 -1.67 36.60 27.10
CA TRP A 417 -0.83 37.78 26.92
C TRP A 417 -0.63 38.60 28.19
N ARG A 418 -1.64 38.68 29.07
CA ARG A 418 -1.54 39.42 30.34
C ARG A 418 -0.73 38.70 31.42
N ARG A 419 -0.58 37.38 31.30
CA ARG A 419 0.08 36.53 32.31
C ARG A 419 1.54 36.23 32.01
N GLY A 420 1.93 36.24 30.74
CA GLY A 420 3.31 36.08 30.28
C GLY A 420 3.98 37.43 30.14
#